data_AF-T1ASV9-F1
#
_entry.id   AF-T1ASV9-F1
#
_cell.length_a   1.000
_cell.length_b   1.000
_cell.length_c   1.000
_cell.angle_alpha   90.00
_cell.angle_beta   90.00
_cell.angle_gamma   90.00
#
_symmetry.space_group_name_H-M   'P 1'
#
loop_
_entity.id
_entity.type
_entity.pdbx_description
1 polymer ?
#
loop_
_entity_poly.entity_id
_entity_poly.type
_entity_poly.pdbx_seq_one_letter_code
_entity_poly.pdbx_strand_id
1 'polypeptide(L)'
;MYDLTNTPNPHTAQGDARVSPSHSPEAHHPAGVGSEQPKPQFLAMLHEALTQPGCISKAYSLFHSYSFGNALWIAEQLDARGEPLAPIASFNRWKELGRVVKKGSKALCMSMPVTVKAKADTKLAGADPGTEQDDSRRVLFVVRRHWFALHHTEPMAGAEPQAIETVAPDWNAGRALEALG
;
A
#
# COMPACT_ATOMS: atom_id res chain seq x y z
N MET A 1 -54.43 36.20 -52.46
CA MET A 1 -53.45 35.21 -51.97
C MET A 1 -52.32 35.24 -52.98
N TYR A 2 -51.35 36.14 -52.78
CA TYR A 2 -50.39 36.51 -53.82
C TYR A 2 -49.12 35.65 -53.72
N ASP A 3 -48.77 35.07 -54.86
CA ASP A 3 -47.56 34.29 -55.17
C ASP A 3 -46.46 35.22 -55.70
N LEU A 4 -45.22 35.05 -55.24
CA LEU A 4 -44.00 35.60 -55.84
C LEU A 4 -42.77 34.68 -55.57
N THR A 5 -42.47 33.84 -56.56
CA THR A 5 -41.18 33.70 -57.29
C THR A 5 -39.84 33.56 -56.53
N ASN A 6 -39.23 32.39 -56.70
CA ASN A 6 -37.88 32.08 -57.21
C ASN A 6 -36.71 33.12 -57.06
N THR A 7 -35.67 32.66 -56.34
CA THR A 7 -34.23 33.03 -56.12
C THR A 7 -33.40 33.47 -57.35
N PRO A 8 -32.21 34.16 -57.25
CA PRO A 8 -30.98 33.74 -56.48
C PRO A 8 -29.96 34.81 -55.95
N ASN A 9 -29.04 34.34 -55.05
CA ASN A 9 -27.62 34.67 -54.66
C ASN A 9 -26.88 35.95 -55.19
N PRO A 10 -25.74 36.45 -54.61
CA PRO A 10 -24.69 35.77 -53.81
C PRO A 10 -23.95 36.62 -52.70
N HIS A 11 -22.93 35.99 -52.08
CA HIS A 11 -21.78 36.55 -51.34
C HIS A 11 -21.97 37.14 -49.92
N THR A 12 -21.37 36.50 -48.91
CA THR A 12 -20.07 36.89 -48.33
C THR A 12 -19.82 36.15 -47.00
N ALA A 13 -18.55 35.84 -46.74
CA ALA A 13 -17.94 35.45 -45.46
C ALA A 13 -18.24 34.03 -44.97
N GLN A 14 -17.33 33.29 -44.37
CA GLN A 14 -15.87 33.33 -44.18
C GLN A 14 -15.66 32.02 -43.40
N GLY A 15 -14.67 31.21 -43.77
CA GLY A 15 -14.41 29.95 -43.08
C GLY A 15 -13.95 30.19 -41.63
N ASP A 16 -14.69 29.63 -40.66
CA ASP A 16 -14.19 29.46 -39.29
C ASP A 16 -13.61 28.06 -39.14
N ALA A 17 -12.28 27.99 -39.23
CA ALA A 17 -11.51 26.86 -38.76
C ALA A 17 -11.63 26.79 -37.23
N ARG A 18 -12.18 25.69 -36.73
CA ARG A 18 -12.24 25.37 -35.29
C ARG A 18 -10.80 25.28 -34.75
N VAL A 19 -10.39 26.25 -33.94
CA VAL A 19 -9.19 26.16 -33.11
C VAL A 19 -9.56 25.38 -31.85
N SER A 20 -9.18 24.10 -31.81
CA SER A 20 -9.16 23.32 -30.57
C SER A 20 -8.02 23.83 -29.68
N PRO A 21 -8.25 24.20 -28.41
CA PRO A 21 -7.15 24.52 -27.51
C PRO A 21 -6.36 23.24 -27.20
N SER A 22 -5.12 23.21 -27.68
CA SER A 22 -4.09 22.26 -27.30
C SER A 22 -3.71 22.50 -25.84
N HIS A 23 -4.42 21.86 -24.90
CA HIS A 23 -3.86 21.61 -23.58
C HIS A 23 -2.85 20.47 -23.71
N SER A 24 -1.57 20.82 -23.76
CA SER A 24 -0.51 19.85 -23.46
C SER A 24 -0.85 19.18 -22.12
N PRO A 25 -0.80 17.84 -22.03
CA PRO A 25 -0.96 17.18 -20.75
C PRO A 25 0.21 17.63 -19.87
N GLU A 26 -0.12 18.40 -18.85
CA GLU A 26 0.78 18.77 -17.77
C GLU A 26 1.46 17.48 -17.31
N ALA A 27 2.79 17.43 -17.46
CA ALA A 27 3.56 16.30 -16.99
C ALA A 27 3.21 16.09 -15.52
N HIS A 28 2.62 14.94 -15.21
CA HIS A 28 2.37 14.53 -13.83
C HIS A 28 3.73 14.53 -13.12
N HIS A 29 3.99 15.59 -12.37
CA HIS A 29 5.05 15.59 -11.39
C HIS A 29 4.77 14.42 -10.44
N PRO A 30 5.72 13.50 -10.24
CA PRO A 30 5.54 12.42 -9.26
C PRO A 30 5.27 13.07 -7.91
N ALA A 31 4.13 12.75 -7.32
CA ALA A 31 3.80 13.17 -5.96
C ALA A 31 4.88 12.62 -5.01
N GLY A 32 5.70 13.52 -4.47
CA GLY A 32 6.60 13.21 -3.36
C GLY A 32 8.03 13.69 -3.57
N VAL A 33 8.24 14.99 -3.34
CA VAL A 33 9.49 15.46 -2.71
C VAL A 33 9.69 14.61 -1.44
N GLY A 34 10.89 14.03 -1.28
CA GLY A 34 11.18 12.93 -0.37
C GLY A 34 10.59 13.07 1.03
N SER A 35 9.47 12.39 1.28
CA SER A 35 9.05 12.13 2.66
C SER A 35 10.06 11.13 3.24
N GLU A 36 10.78 11.51 4.29
CA GLU A 36 11.58 10.57 5.07
C GLU A 36 10.70 9.36 5.41
N GLN A 37 11.17 8.16 5.04
CA GLN A 37 10.45 6.94 5.39
C GLN A 37 10.51 6.82 6.91
N PRO A 38 9.38 6.55 7.59
CA PRO A 38 9.41 6.40 9.03
C PRO A 38 10.28 5.19 9.32
N LYS A 39 11.35 5.40 10.09
CA LYS A 39 12.27 4.34 10.48
C LYS A 39 11.67 3.59 11.66
N PRO A 40 11.52 2.25 11.59
CA PRO A 40 11.03 1.50 12.73
C PRO A 40 12.04 1.59 13.89
N GLN A 41 11.60 2.06 15.06
CA GLN A 41 12.41 2.08 16.28
C GLN A 41 12.15 0.84 17.13
N PHE A 42 12.54 -0.33 16.62
CA PHE A 42 12.12 -1.63 17.19
C PHE A 42 12.37 -1.78 18.69
N LEU A 43 13.55 -1.40 19.17
CA LEU A 43 13.88 -1.53 20.59
C LEU A 43 12.99 -0.64 21.49
N ALA A 44 12.68 0.57 21.04
CA ALA A 44 11.81 1.49 21.78
C ALA A 44 10.37 0.96 21.81
N MET A 45 9.83 0.57 20.64
CA MET A 45 8.51 -0.05 20.53
C MET A 45 8.38 -1.30 21.41
N LEU A 46 9.42 -2.14 21.42
CA LEU A 46 9.44 -3.36 22.23
C LEU A 46 9.48 -3.04 23.73
N HIS A 47 10.34 -2.12 24.15
CA HIS A 47 10.42 -1.70 25.54
C HIS A 47 9.08 -1.15 26.04
N GLU A 48 8.43 -0.30 25.26
CA GLU A 48 7.10 0.22 25.58
C GLU A 48 6.05 -0.88 25.67
N ALA A 49 6.00 -1.78 24.68
CA ALA A 49 5.06 -2.90 24.66
C ALA A 49 5.25 -3.87 25.84
N LEU A 50 6.48 -4.03 26.34
CA LEU A 50 6.80 -4.82 27.53
C LEU A 50 6.43 -4.11 28.84
N THR A 51 6.41 -2.78 28.84
CA THR A 51 6.14 -1.98 30.05
C THR A 51 4.64 -1.74 30.24
N GLN A 52 3.88 -1.64 29.14
CA GLN A 52 2.44 -1.39 29.18
C GLN A 52 1.62 -2.69 29.18
N PRO A 53 0.81 -2.94 30.23
CA PRO A 53 -0.01 -4.14 30.29
C PRO A 53 -0.95 -4.29 29.08
N GLY A 54 -0.91 -5.47 28.46
CA GLY A 54 -1.85 -5.85 27.39
C GLY A 54 -1.52 -5.33 25.99
N CYS A 55 -0.49 -4.49 25.80
CA CYS A 55 -0.10 -3.99 24.48
C CYS A 55 0.31 -5.14 23.54
N ILE A 56 1.22 -6.01 23.99
CA ILE A 56 1.66 -7.21 23.24
C ILE A 56 0.50 -8.12 22.89
N SER A 57 -0.38 -8.42 23.86
CA SER A 57 -1.50 -9.33 23.67
C SER A 57 -2.47 -8.79 22.61
N LYS A 58 -2.85 -7.51 22.69
CA LYS A 58 -3.74 -6.87 21.71
C LYS A 58 -3.14 -6.86 20.30
N ALA A 59 -1.86 -6.51 20.17
CA ALA A 59 -1.16 -6.53 18.89
C ALA A 59 -1.09 -7.95 18.31
N TYR A 60 -0.78 -8.95 19.14
CA TYR A 60 -0.72 -10.34 18.71
C TYR A 60 -2.08 -10.87 18.23
N SER A 61 -3.16 -10.60 18.96
CA SER A 61 -4.50 -11.08 18.60
C SER A 61 -4.96 -10.61 17.21
N LEU A 62 -4.55 -9.41 16.76
CA LEU A 62 -4.94 -8.86 15.46
C LEU A 62 -3.91 -9.08 14.36
N PHE A 63 -2.63 -9.18 14.70
CA PHE A 63 -1.51 -9.12 13.75
C PHE A 63 -0.59 -10.34 13.80
N HIS A 64 -1.02 -11.47 14.37
CA HIS A 64 -0.22 -12.71 14.45
C HIS A 64 0.27 -13.23 13.09
N SER A 65 -0.41 -12.89 11.99
CA SER A 65 -0.02 -13.24 10.62
C SER A 65 1.14 -12.40 10.08
N TYR A 66 1.57 -11.37 10.82
CA TYR A 66 2.71 -10.53 10.49
C TYR A 66 3.89 -10.82 11.42
N SER A 67 5.09 -10.41 11.01
CA SER A 67 6.24 -10.46 11.92
C SER A 67 5.97 -9.63 13.18
N PHE A 68 6.49 -10.08 14.32
CA PHE A 68 6.27 -9.41 15.59
C PHE A 68 6.67 -7.92 15.58
N GLY A 69 7.79 -7.59 14.94
CA GLY A 69 8.20 -6.20 14.76
C GLY A 69 7.23 -5.36 13.93
N ASN A 70 6.65 -5.93 12.87
CA ASN A 70 5.60 -5.24 12.12
C ASN A 70 4.31 -5.12 12.96
N ALA A 71 3.93 -6.14 13.73
CA ALA A 71 2.76 -6.10 14.60
C ALA A 71 2.84 -4.96 15.63
N LEU A 72 3.98 -4.81 16.31
CA LEU A 72 4.21 -3.70 17.24
C LEU A 72 4.22 -2.35 16.50
N TRP A 73 4.86 -2.29 15.34
CA TRP A 73 4.95 -1.04 14.59
C TRP A 73 3.61 -0.58 14.03
N ILE A 74 2.73 -1.51 13.66
CA ILE A 74 1.35 -1.19 13.27
C ILE A 74 0.59 -0.64 14.47
N ALA A 75 0.73 -1.28 15.64
CA ALA A 75 0.07 -0.84 16.86
C ALA A 75 0.50 0.58 17.26
N GLU A 76 1.80 0.86 17.27
CA GLU A 76 2.34 2.21 17.54
C GLU A 76 1.86 3.24 16.52
N GLN A 77 1.82 2.90 15.23
CA GLN A 77 1.35 3.83 14.20
C GLN A 77 -0.13 4.17 14.34
N LEU A 78 -0.97 3.24 14.79
CA LEU A 78 -2.39 3.50 15.06
C LEU A 78 -2.56 4.31 16.34
N ASP A 79 -1.83 3.94 17.40
CA ASP A 79 -1.85 4.65 18.69
C ASP A 79 -1.40 6.11 18.55
N ALA A 80 -0.29 6.36 17.82
CA ALA A 80 0.20 7.70 17.51
C ALA A 80 -0.78 8.56 16.69
N ARG A 81 -1.77 7.93 16.04
CA ARG A 81 -2.86 8.62 15.31
C ARG A 81 -4.14 8.74 16.15
N GLY A 82 -4.16 8.20 17.37
CA GLY A 82 -5.37 8.09 18.19
C GLY A 82 -6.41 7.15 17.59
N GLU A 83 -5.98 6.18 16.78
CA GLU A 83 -6.86 5.24 16.09
C GLU A 83 -6.92 3.89 16.83
N PRO A 84 -8.08 3.21 16.83
CA PRO A 84 -8.19 1.90 17.46
C PRO A 84 -7.41 0.85 16.69
N LEU A 85 -6.92 -0.17 17.41
CA LEU A 85 -6.41 -1.38 16.79
C LEU A 85 -7.55 -2.09 16.05
N ALA A 86 -7.30 -2.47 14.80
CA ALA A 86 -8.28 -3.14 13.95
C ALA A 86 -7.55 -4.03 12.92
N PRO A 87 -8.25 -5.02 12.33
CA PRO A 87 -7.66 -5.82 11.25
C PRO A 87 -7.13 -4.91 10.14
N ILE A 88 -5.95 -5.25 9.61
CA ILE A 88 -5.33 -4.50 8.50
C ILE A 88 -5.22 -5.36 7.25
N ALA A 89 -5.26 -4.73 6.09
CA ALA A 89 -4.97 -5.38 4.83
C ALA A 89 -4.40 -4.39 3.81
N SER A 90 -3.85 -4.90 2.71
CA SER A 90 -3.46 -4.05 1.57
C SER A 90 -4.70 -3.53 0.83
N PHE A 91 -4.54 -2.46 0.04
CA PHE A 91 -5.62 -1.91 -0.78
C PHE A 91 -6.32 -2.98 -1.65
N ASN A 92 -5.53 -3.80 -2.36
CA ASN A 92 -6.06 -4.85 -3.21
C ASN A 92 -6.79 -5.93 -2.40
N ARG A 93 -6.24 -6.30 -1.24
CA ARG A 93 -6.89 -7.29 -0.37
C ARG A 93 -8.24 -6.79 0.15
N TRP A 94 -8.36 -5.50 0.49
CA TRP A 94 -9.67 -4.93 0.85
C TRP A 94 -10.68 -5.00 -0.30
N LYS A 95 -10.23 -4.73 -1.52
CA LYS A 95 -11.07 -4.85 -2.72
C LYS A 95 -11.60 -6.26 -2.93
N GLU A 96 -10.74 -7.28 -2.75
CA GLU A 96 -11.14 -8.70 -2.80
C GLU A 96 -12.18 -9.05 -1.74
N LEU A 97 -12.09 -8.43 -0.55
CA LEU A 97 -13.02 -8.59 0.56
C LEU A 97 -14.33 -7.78 0.39
N GLY A 98 -14.55 -7.16 -0.78
CA GLY A 98 -15.75 -6.36 -1.04
C GLY A 98 -15.75 -4.99 -0.35
N ARG A 99 -14.57 -4.44 -0.06
CA ARG A 99 -14.41 -3.13 0.60
C ARG A 99 -13.54 -2.19 -0.20
N VAL A 100 -13.73 -0.88 -0.01
CA VAL A 100 -12.91 0.16 -0.62
C VAL A 100 -12.32 1.05 0.47
N VAL A 101 -11.08 1.50 0.28
CA VAL A 101 -10.44 2.46 1.19
C VAL A 101 -11.06 3.84 0.99
N LYS A 102 -11.52 4.46 2.08
CA LYS A 102 -12.09 5.81 2.08
C LYS A 102 -11.08 6.83 1.55
N LYS A 103 -11.56 7.81 0.78
CA LYS A 103 -10.72 8.89 0.26
C LYS A 103 -10.07 9.66 1.42
N GLY A 104 -8.75 9.87 1.32
CA GLY A 104 -7.97 10.61 2.34
C GLY A 104 -7.42 9.74 3.48
N SER A 105 -7.78 8.46 3.56
CA SER A 105 -7.19 7.52 4.53
C SER A 105 -5.67 7.40 4.32
N LYS A 106 -4.91 7.39 5.42
CA LYS A 106 -3.45 7.31 5.39
C LYS A 106 -2.99 5.87 5.61
N ALA A 107 -2.18 5.36 4.69
CA ALA A 107 -1.62 4.02 4.81
C ALA A 107 -0.69 3.87 6.02
N LEU A 108 -0.63 2.66 6.55
CA LEU A 108 0.30 2.18 7.57
C LEU A 108 1.57 1.63 6.89
N CYS A 109 2.69 1.76 7.59
CA CYS A 109 4.00 1.36 7.14
C CYS A 109 4.35 -0.04 7.67
N MET A 110 4.97 -0.86 6.85
CA MET A 110 5.58 -2.13 7.26
C MET A 110 6.94 -2.32 6.61
N SER A 111 7.80 -3.08 7.28
CA SER A 111 9.04 -3.60 6.69
C SER A 111 8.76 -4.90 5.95
N MET A 112 9.13 -4.97 4.67
CA MET A 112 8.86 -6.11 3.81
C MET A 112 10.13 -6.60 3.13
N PRO A 113 10.31 -7.93 2.98
CA PRO A 113 11.37 -8.48 2.16
C PRO A 113 11.05 -8.23 0.67
N VAL A 114 12.06 -7.77 -0.07
CA VAL A 114 12.02 -7.61 -1.52
C VAL A 114 13.24 -8.29 -2.11
N THR A 115 12.99 -9.25 -2.99
CA THR A 115 14.04 -9.92 -3.74
C THR A 115 14.50 -9.03 -4.89
N VAL A 116 15.79 -8.71 -4.91
CA VAL A 116 16.42 -7.94 -5.99
C VAL A 116 17.52 -8.77 -6.63
N LYS A 117 17.73 -8.58 -7.94
CA LYS A 117 18.93 -9.10 -8.61
C LYS A 117 20.15 -8.40 -8.05
N ALA A 118 21.18 -9.15 -7.66
CA ALA A 118 22.46 -8.56 -7.36
C ALA A 118 22.97 -7.89 -8.64
N LYS A 119 23.43 -6.64 -8.51
CA LYS A 119 24.26 -6.08 -9.57
C LYS A 119 25.66 -6.61 -9.32
N ALA A 120 26.32 -7.12 -10.36
CA ALA A 120 27.75 -7.35 -10.32
C ALA A 120 28.42 -6.01 -10.00
N ASP A 121 28.92 -5.86 -8.77
CA ASP A 121 29.62 -4.65 -8.39
C ASP A 121 30.85 -4.50 -9.29
N THR A 122 31.02 -3.28 -9.79
CA THR A 122 31.99 -2.93 -10.83
C THR A 122 33.43 -3.17 -10.35
N LYS A 123 34.12 -4.06 -11.08
CA LYS A 123 35.58 -4.14 -11.28
C LYS A 123 36.44 -4.14 -10.00
N LEU A 124 36.71 -5.34 -9.48
CA LEU A 124 38.10 -5.68 -9.16
C LEU A 124 38.86 -5.73 -10.51
N ALA A 125 39.82 -4.84 -10.68
CA ALA A 125 40.67 -4.82 -11.86
C ALA A 125 41.42 -6.16 -11.98
N GLY A 126 41.05 -7.01 -12.95
CA GLY A 126 41.81 -8.20 -13.30
C GLY A 126 41.05 -9.49 -13.65
N ALA A 127 39.74 -9.48 -13.90
CA ALA A 127 39.03 -10.70 -14.29
C ALA A 127 38.95 -10.88 -15.83
N ASP A 128 39.38 -12.05 -16.30
CA ASP A 128 39.38 -12.53 -17.68
C ASP A 128 38.00 -12.43 -18.37
N PRO A 129 37.94 -12.21 -19.70
CA PRO A 129 36.69 -12.10 -20.44
C PRO A 129 36.09 -13.50 -20.69
N GLY A 130 35.45 -14.05 -19.66
CA GLY A 130 34.75 -15.34 -19.78
C GLY A 130 33.83 -15.72 -18.63
N THR A 131 33.68 -14.89 -17.58
CA THR A 131 32.91 -15.29 -16.40
C THR A 131 31.41 -15.08 -16.58
N GLU A 132 30.67 -16.15 -16.34
CA GLU A 132 29.22 -16.25 -16.46
C GLU A 132 28.46 -15.15 -15.70
N GLN A 133 27.32 -14.78 -16.26
CA GLN A 133 26.41 -13.78 -15.71
C GLN A 133 25.87 -14.24 -14.35
N ASP A 134 26.36 -13.65 -13.26
CA ASP A 134 25.92 -13.93 -11.90
C ASP A 134 24.43 -13.58 -11.71
N ASP A 135 23.53 -14.59 -11.73
CA ASP A 135 22.09 -14.45 -11.41
C ASP A 135 21.84 -14.48 -9.89
N SER A 136 22.82 -14.09 -9.08
CA SER A 136 22.64 -14.05 -7.63
C SER A 136 21.50 -13.09 -7.24
N ARG A 137 20.60 -13.57 -6.37
CA ARG A 137 19.48 -12.80 -5.83
C ARG A 137 19.72 -12.51 -4.36
N ARG A 138 19.44 -11.28 -3.94
CA ARG A 138 19.50 -10.88 -2.54
C ARG A 138 18.15 -10.36 -2.07
N VAL A 139 17.85 -10.56 -0.79
CA VAL A 139 16.64 -10.02 -0.15
C VAL A 139 17.02 -8.75 0.59
N LEU A 140 16.34 -7.66 0.27
CA LEU A 140 16.43 -6.39 1.01
C LEU A 140 15.14 -6.16 1.76
N PHE A 141 15.24 -5.58 2.96
CA PHE A 141 14.05 -5.10 3.68
C PHE A 141 13.81 -3.64 3.34
N VAL A 142 12.60 -3.35 2.87
CA VAL A 142 12.18 -1.98 2.53
C VAL A 142 10.92 -1.63 3.27
N VAL A 143 10.81 -0.36 3.68
CA VAL A 143 9.60 0.18 4.27
C VAL A 143 8.62 0.53 3.16
N ARG A 144 7.37 0.08 3.29
CA ARG A 144 6.28 0.35 2.35
C ARG A 144 5.03 0.81 3.06
N ARG A 145 4.30 1.74 2.44
CA ARG A 145 3.05 2.33 2.95
C ARG A 145 1.86 1.79 2.15
N HIS A 146 1.44 0.55 2.41
CA HIS A 146 0.42 -0.12 1.60
C HIS A 146 -0.78 -0.68 2.39
N TRP A 147 -0.73 -0.64 3.72
CA TRP A 147 -1.74 -1.26 4.57
C TRP A 147 -2.73 -0.24 5.12
N PHE A 148 -3.97 -0.68 5.32
CA PHE A 148 -5.05 0.12 5.87
C PHE A 148 -5.80 -0.71 6.90
N ALA A 149 -6.10 -0.13 8.06
CA ALA A 149 -7.02 -0.69 9.04
C ALA A 149 -8.47 -0.73 8.55
N LEU A 150 -9.28 -1.61 9.12
CA LEU A 150 -10.69 -1.81 8.75
C LEU A 150 -11.49 -0.50 8.76
N HIS A 151 -11.32 0.37 9.76
CA HIS A 151 -12.04 1.64 9.86
C HIS A 151 -11.68 2.65 8.76
N HIS A 152 -10.56 2.46 8.06
CA HIS A 152 -10.20 3.22 6.85
C HIS A 152 -11.00 2.82 5.62
N THR A 153 -11.83 1.79 5.72
CA THR A 153 -12.56 1.22 4.60
C THR A 153 -14.06 1.30 4.78
N GLU A 154 -14.79 1.22 3.68
CA GLU A 154 -16.24 1.14 3.62
C GLU A 154 -16.67 -0.02 2.70
N PRO A 155 -17.88 -0.57 2.88
CA PRO A 155 -18.41 -1.59 1.98
C PRO A 155 -18.49 -1.06 0.54
N MET A 156 -18.08 -1.88 -0.42
CA MET A 156 -18.22 -1.56 -1.84
C MET A 156 -19.67 -1.80 -2.27
N ALA A 157 -20.28 -0.82 -2.96
CA ALA A 157 -21.65 -0.96 -3.45
C ALA A 157 -21.81 -2.20 -4.35
N GLY A 158 -22.79 -3.05 -4.04
CA GLY A 158 -23.08 -4.27 -4.80
C GLY A 158 -22.13 -5.45 -4.53
N ALA A 159 -21.23 -5.35 -3.55
CA ALA A 159 -20.41 -6.47 -3.11
C ALA A 159 -20.98 -7.11 -1.83
N GLU A 160 -21.02 -8.44 -1.79
CA GLU A 160 -21.31 -9.18 -0.57
C GLU A 160 -20.13 -9.05 0.41
N PRO A 161 -20.32 -8.55 1.65
CA PRO A 161 -19.25 -8.42 2.61
C PRO A 161 -18.68 -9.79 3.00
N GLN A 162 -17.40 -10.01 2.74
CA GLN A 162 -16.70 -11.20 3.25
C GLN A 162 -16.36 -10.99 4.73
N ALA A 163 -16.47 -12.06 5.52
CA ALA A 163 -16.05 -12.04 6.92
C ALA A 163 -14.56 -11.70 7.02
N ILE A 164 -14.24 -10.76 7.92
CA ILE A 164 -12.86 -10.41 8.25
C ILE A 164 -12.46 -11.28 9.42
N GLU A 165 -11.90 -12.44 9.12
CA GLU A 165 -11.46 -13.37 10.15
C GLU A 165 -10.14 -12.90 10.78
N THR A 166 -10.17 -12.68 12.09
CA THR A 166 -8.96 -12.60 12.93
C THR A 166 -8.93 -13.83 13.83
N VAL A 167 -8.61 -14.98 13.24
CA VAL A 167 -8.43 -16.22 14.00
C VAL A 167 -7.00 -16.22 14.54
N ALA A 168 -6.83 -15.67 15.74
CA ALA A 168 -5.59 -15.88 16.48
C ALA A 168 -5.38 -17.40 16.66
N PRO A 169 -4.14 -17.90 16.51
CA PRO A 169 -3.88 -19.32 16.70
C PRO A 169 -4.26 -19.71 18.13
N ASP A 170 -5.06 -20.76 18.28
CA ASP A 170 -5.43 -21.26 19.60
C ASP A 170 -4.18 -21.80 20.30
N TRP A 171 -3.77 -21.11 21.36
CA TRP A 171 -2.78 -21.65 22.28
C TRP A 171 -3.41 -22.81 23.05
N ASN A 172 -2.77 -23.97 23.02
CA ASN A 172 -3.26 -25.17 23.67
C ASN A 172 -2.30 -25.61 24.79
N ALA A 173 -2.75 -25.46 26.03
CA ALA A 173 -1.99 -25.82 27.23
C ALA A 173 -1.57 -27.31 27.24
N GLY A 174 -2.47 -28.21 26.83
CA GLY A 174 -2.20 -29.65 26.79
C GLY A 174 -1.07 -29.99 25.83
N ARG A 175 -1.12 -29.45 24.61
CA ARG A 175 -0.03 -29.57 23.62
C ARG A 175 1.29 -29.00 24.12
N ALA A 176 1.26 -27.90 24.86
CA ALA A 176 2.47 -27.31 25.43
C ALA A 176 3.07 -28.20 26.52
N LEU A 177 2.22 -28.80 27.37
CA LEU A 177 2.65 -29.69 28.45
C LEU A 177 3.23 -31.01 27.92
N GLU A 178 2.61 -31.60 26.90
CA GLU A 178 3.12 -32.82 26.22
C GLU A 178 4.54 -32.64 25.67
N ALA A 179 4.91 -31.41 25.27
CA ALA A 179 6.24 -31.10 24.75
C ALA A 179 7.32 -30.93 25.84
N LEU A 180 6.94 -30.89 27.12
CA LEU A 180 7.88 -30.68 28.23
C LEU A 180 8.44 -31.97 28.85
N GLY A 181 7.85 -33.13 28.53
CA GLY A 181 8.29 -34.44 29.04
C GLY A 181 7.68 -34.80 30.39
#